data_AF-A0A015M4J3-F1
#
_entry.id   AF-A0A015M4J3-F1
#
_cell.length_a   1.000
_cell.length_b   1.000
_cell.length_c   1.000
_cell.angle_alpha   90.00
_cell.angle_beta   90.00
_cell.angle_gamma   90.00
#
_symmetry.space_group_name_H-M   'P 1'
#
loop_
_entity.id
_entity.type
_entity.pdbx_description
1 polymer ?
#
loop_
_entity_poly.entity_id
_entity_poly.type
_entity_poly.pdbx_seq_one_letter_code
_entity_poly.pdbx_strand_id
1 'polypeptide(L)'
;MINKITNTTLNAIYPDLIFLFDLLQPFASNIELVEKDDDVDYKKLLQETIVSPNTTRKDFPLITKEKQEVMENIEKERIGLNTIIDMAISVLVNRRNEPNMNVGRYGFTKSYKSIIENPKGYTICANSTTIDLMKKSNAWLKLYTRIGQEAMHFLLTNYSIFLSIQNGCYIQIMGPAISRKRPIEDLEKSFKVIVLNDRKIVKANTNSVSNLFFSRSVMFFGSPVYNKSGDYWYGLPKNYILNVAKYSNHNVNMSHTVIKYIFPRQFGLTNAFTCRSSHELYYVYMDRRKELDNLRCKVPDYLNHLLPYIERVIKRHDICQYKHLLNTHCPIQENSLNGCNTYQVTKFVIGVLDFIFPPELFGDKDNKTVIYNMIRVFIEKRHFEEVSLHEVLQNFKVIV
;
A
#
# COMPACT_ATOMS: atom_id res chain seq x y z
N MET A 1 1.94 27.58 25.12
CA MET A 1 2.11 26.15 25.41
C MET A 1 2.38 25.46 24.09
N ILE A 2 3.50 24.74 23.95
CA ILE A 2 3.73 23.91 22.76
C ILE A 2 2.72 22.76 22.87
N ASN A 3 1.69 22.74 22.02
CA ASN A 3 0.77 21.62 21.95
C ASN A 3 1.60 20.39 21.61
N LYS A 4 1.62 19.39 22.50
CA LYS A 4 2.40 18.17 22.27
C LYS A 4 1.51 17.18 21.52
N ILE A 5 2.02 16.65 20.42
CA ILE A 5 1.35 15.60 19.66
C ILE A 5 1.40 14.30 20.48
N THR A 6 0.25 13.84 20.98
CA THR A 6 0.16 12.69 21.89
C THR A 6 -0.16 11.36 21.19
N ASN A 7 -0.37 11.36 19.86
CA ASN A 7 -0.70 10.14 19.12
C ASN A 7 0.48 9.16 19.09
N THR A 8 0.35 8.04 19.81
CA THR A 8 1.42 7.04 19.99
C THR A 8 1.85 6.39 18.69
N THR A 9 0.90 6.05 17.81
CA THR A 9 1.18 5.42 16.51
C THR A 9 1.96 6.33 15.58
N LEU A 10 1.54 7.60 15.43
CA LEU A 10 2.25 8.55 14.59
C LEU A 10 3.66 8.81 15.11
N ASN A 11 3.82 9.01 16.42
CA ASN A 11 5.12 9.24 17.06
C ASN A 11 6.09 8.04 16.89
N ALA A 12 5.57 6.81 16.80
CA ALA A 12 6.39 5.61 16.58
C ALA A 12 6.91 5.49 15.13
N ILE A 13 6.22 6.11 14.16
CA ILE A 13 6.49 5.94 12.72
C ILE A 13 7.18 7.17 12.12
N TYR A 14 6.92 8.36 12.66
CA TYR A 14 7.42 9.63 12.13
C TYR A 14 8.26 10.35 13.20
N PRO A 15 9.55 10.64 12.91
CA PRO A 15 10.44 11.26 13.88
C PRO A 15 10.14 12.75 14.09
N ASP A 16 9.70 13.45 13.03
CA ASP A 16 9.53 14.90 13.02
C ASP A 16 8.04 15.23 12.76
N LEU A 17 7.23 15.13 13.81
CA LEU A 17 5.83 15.55 13.76
C LEU A 17 5.70 16.99 14.25
N ILE A 18 4.97 17.81 13.50
CA ILE A 18 4.69 19.20 13.85
C ILE A 18 3.26 19.55 13.44
N PHE A 19 2.61 20.49 14.13
CA PHE A 19 1.33 21.00 13.68
C PHE A 19 1.51 21.89 12.45
N LEU A 20 0.50 21.93 11.57
CA LEU A 20 0.56 22.71 10.34
C LEU A 20 0.80 24.20 10.61
N PHE A 21 0.15 24.77 11.63
CA PHE A 21 0.41 26.14 12.06
C PHE A 21 1.88 26.38 12.42
N ASP A 22 2.44 25.53 13.27
CA ASP A 22 3.81 25.64 13.75
C ASP A 22 4.85 25.44 12.62
N LEU A 23 4.51 24.63 11.61
CA LEU A 23 5.31 24.52 10.39
C LEU A 23 5.33 25.82 9.59
N LEU A 24 4.17 26.45 9.40
CA LEU A 24 4.01 27.57 8.47
C LEU A 24 4.42 28.92 9.08
N GLN A 25 4.21 29.11 10.38
CA GLN A 25 4.45 30.38 11.07
C GLN A 25 5.87 30.95 10.84
N PRO A 26 6.97 30.16 10.89
CA PRO A 26 8.32 30.68 10.67
C PRO A 26 8.57 31.21 9.25
N PHE A 27 7.77 30.77 8.27
CA PHE A 27 7.92 31.15 6.86
C PHE A 27 6.96 32.28 6.45
N ALA A 28 6.04 32.68 7.34
CA ALA A 28 5.11 33.77 7.12
C ALA A 28 5.77 35.12 7.42
N SER A 29 6.09 35.88 6.37
CA SER A 29 6.66 37.23 6.49
C SER A 29 5.56 38.27 6.34
N ASN A 30 5.30 39.03 7.41
CA ASN A 30 4.27 40.09 7.46
C ASN A 30 2.86 39.60 7.07
N ILE A 31 2.56 38.33 7.32
CA ILE A 31 1.26 37.70 7.08
C ILE A 31 0.74 37.11 8.38
N GLU A 32 -0.50 37.45 8.70
CA GLU A 32 -1.21 36.79 9.79
C GLU A 32 -1.84 35.50 9.25
N LEU A 33 -1.37 34.32 9.68
CA LEU A 33 -1.92 33.06 9.17
C LEU A 33 -3.34 32.77 9.66
N VAL A 34 -3.74 33.34 10.81
CA VAL A 34 -5.07 33.17 11.42
C VAL A 34 -5.60 34.53 11.86
N GLU A 35 -6.70 34.97 11.29
CA GLU A 35 -7.44 36.16 11.72
C GLU A 35 -8.52 35.80 12.75
N LYS A 36 -8.96 36.79 13.54
CA LYS A 36 -10.02 36.59 14.55
C LYS A 36 -11.34 36.13 13.93
N ASP A 37 -11.66 36.64 12.75
CA ASP A 37 -12.93 36.39 12.07
C ASP A 37 -12.88 35.17 11.15
N ASP A 38 -11.74 34.46 11.11
CA ASP A 38 -11.63 33.24 10.32
C ASP A 38 -12.56 32.14 10.82
N ASP A 39 -13.05 31.36 9.87
CA ASP A 39 -13.97 30.24 10.11
C ASP A 39 -13.36 29.18 11.04
N VAL A 40 -14.23 28.55 11.84
CA VAL A 40 -13.84 27.53 12.83
C VAL A 40 -13.15 26.34 12.16
N ASP A 41 -13.63 25.91 10.98
CA ASP A 41 -13.04 24.78 10.25
C ASP A 41 -11.64 25.13 9.71
N TYR A 42 -11.40 26.39 9.33
CA TYR A 42 -10.07 26.84 8.92
C TYR A 42 -9.10 26.88 10.10
N LYS A 43 -9.52 27.45 11.24
CA LYS A 43 -8.73 27.45 12.47
C LYS A 43 -8.38 26.02 12.90
N LYS A 44 -9.38 25.12 12.86
CA LYS A 44 -9.19 23.69 13.15
C LYS A 44 -8.22 23.03 12.18
N LEU A 45 -8.37 23.27 10.88
CA LEU A 45 -7.47 22.75 9.85
C LEU A 45 -6.02 23.13 10.15
N LEU A 46 -5.76 24.39 10.51
CA LEU A 46 -4.41 24.86 10.74
C LEU A 46 -3.82 24.39 12.07
N GLN A 47 -4.63 24.36 13.13
CA GLN A 47 -4.18 24.07 14.49
C GLN A 47 -4.13 22.58 14.82
N GLU A 48 -4.99 21.76 14.23
CA GLU A 48 -5.08 20.32 14.56
C GLU A 48 -4.44 19.40 13.51
N THR A 49 -4.17 19.89 12.30
CA THR A 49 -3.50 19.09 11.27
C THR A 49 -2.06 18.84 11.67
N ILE A 50 -1.67 17.57 11.64
CA ILE A 50 -0.29 17.15 11.88
C ILE A 50 0.38 16.93 10.53
N VAL A 51 1.63 17.38 10.42
CA VAL A 51 2.46 17.18 9.23
C VAL A 51 3.82 16.61 9.59
N SER A 52 4.43 15.91 8.63
CA SER A 52 5.79 15.39 8.77
C SER A 52 6.54 15.45 7.45
N PRO A 53 7.80 15.92 7.40
CA PRO A 53 8.58 15.98 6.18
C PRO A 53 8.90 14.58 5.65
N ASN A 54 8.77 14.36 4.34
CA ASN A 54 8.90 13.02 3.77
C ASN A 54 10.34 12.54 3.61
N THR A 55 11.30 13.43 3.32
CA THR A 55 12.76 13.16 3.20
C THR A 55 13.56 14.34 2.64
N THR A 56 12.90 15.34 2.05
CA THR A 56 13.58 16.45 1.38
C THR A 56 14.02 17.51 2.39
N ARG A 57 15.34 17.69 2.56
CA ARG A 57 15.96 18.88 3.20
C ARG A 57 15.81 20.13 2.31
N LYS A 58 14.64 20.34 1.73
CA LYS A 58 14.34 21.57 1.00
C LYS A 58 13.66 22.50 1.99
N ASP A 59 14.14 23.72 2.05
CA ASP A 59 13.52 24.74 2.88
C ASP A 59 12.09 24.98 2.40
N PHE A 60 11.18 25.18 3.34
CA PHE A 60 9.81 25.52 3.01
C PHE A 60 9.81 26.92 2.36
N PRO A 61 9.07 27.14 1.27
CA PRO A 61 9.07 28.41 0.57
C PRO A 61 8.52 29.54 1.45
N LEU A 62 9.11 30.73 1.34
CA LEU A 62 8.63 31.92 2.03
C LEU A 62 7.21 32.27 1.57
N ILE A 63 6.36 32.57 2.56
CA ILE A 63 4.98 32.99 2.40
C ILE A 63 4.98 34.53 2.48
N THR A 64 4.66 35.18 1.35
CA THR A 64 4.72 36.63 1.18
C THR A 64 3.40 37.18 0.65
N LYS A 65 3.11 38.47 0.89
CA LYS A 65 1.85 39.09 0.44
C LYS A 65 1.68 39.06 -1.08
N GLU A 66 2.77 39.13 -1.83
CA GLU A 66 2.77 39.01 -3.30
C GLU A 66 2.25 37.65 -3.79
N LYS A 67 2.37 36.62 -2.96
CA LYS A 67 1.90 35.26 -3.25
C LYS A 67 0.49 34.99 -2.70
N GLN A 68 -0.10 35.93 -1.95
CA GLN A 68 -1.50 35.82 -1.53
C GLN A 68 -2.39 36.21 -2.70
N GLU A 69 -3.30 35.30 -3.07
CA GLU A 69 -4.35 35.66 -4.00
C GLU A 69 -5.32 36.61 -3.30
N VAL A 70 -5.58 37.78 -3.91
CA VAL A 70 -6.61 38.68 -3.43
C VAL A 70 -7.96 38.03 -3.70
N MET A 71 -8.80 37.96 -2.66
CA MET A 71 -10.11 37.32 -2.70
C MET A 71 -11.14 38.17 -3.46
N GLU A 72 -10.91 38.31 -4.77
CA GLU A 72 -11.76 39.03 -5.71
C GLU A 72 -12.90 38.13 -6.22
N ASN A 73 -12.65 36.82 -6.38
CA ASN A 73 -13.62 35.86 -6.91
C ASN A 73 -13.33 34.43 -6.41
N ILE A 74 -14.20 33.92 -5.52
CA ILE A 74 -14.12 32.58 -4.91
C ILE A 74 -14.01 31.46 -5.96
N GLU A 75 -14.68 31.58 -7.11
CA GLU A 75 -14.66 30.55 -8.14
C GLU A 75 -13.28 30.47 -8.81
N LYS A 76 -12.64 31.62 -9.06
CA LYS A 76 -11.30 31.69 -9.65
C LYS A 76 -10.26 31.08 -8.71
N GLU A 77 -10.35 31.40 -7.42
CA GLU A 77 -9.46 30.82 -6.40
C GLU A 77 -9.67 29.31 -6.26
N ARG A 78 -10.91 28.83 -6.34
CA ARG A 78 -11.22 27.40 -6.31
C ARG A 78 -10.64 26.68 -7.52
N ILE A 79 -10.69 27.30 -8.70
CA ILE A 79 -9.99 26.80 -9.90
C ILE A 79 -8.48 26.76 -9.65
N GLY A 80 -7.90 27.79 -9.01
CA GLY A 80 -6.50 27.85 -8.61
C GLY A 80 -6.10 26.70 -7.68
N LEU A 81 -6.82 26.51 -6.58
CA LEU A 81 -6.63 25.40 -5.65
C LEU A 81 -6.71 24.05 -6.36
N ASN A 82 -7.76 23.84 -7.17
CA ASN A 82 -7.94 22.60 -7.93
C ASN A 82 -6.77 22.33 -8.88
N THR A 83 -6.26 23.38 -9.52
CA THR A 83 -5.11 23.31 -10.42
C THR A 83 -3.84 22.92 -9.68
N ILE A 84 -3.59 23.53 -8.51
CA ILE A 84 -2.41 23.19 -7.69
C ILE A 84 -2.49 21.77 -7.13
N ILE A 85 -3.68 21.31 -6.72
CA ILE A 85 -3.88 19.92 -6.30
C ILE A 85 -3.60 18.96 -7.47
N ASP A 86 -4.13 19.27 -8.67
CA ASP A 86 -3.88 18.45 -9.87
C ASP A 86 -2.39 18.43 -10.25
N MET A 87 -1.68 19.55 -10.13
CA MET A 87 -0.23 19.62 -10.33
C MET A 87 0.53 18.77 -9.30
N ALA A 88 0.17 18.85 -8.02
CA ALA A 88 0.76 18.03 -6.97
C ALA A 88 0.56 16.54 -7.24
N ILE A 89 -0.65 16.12 -7.64
CA ILE A 89 -0.95 14.73 -8.04
C ILE A 89 -0.09 14.33 -9.23
N SER A 90 0.04 15.18 -10.25
CA SER A 90 0.86 14.91 -11.44
C SER A 90 2.33 14.68 -11.07
N VAL A 91 2.87 15.49 -10.15
CA VAL A 91 4.22 15.28 -9.61
C VAL A 91 4.32 13.94 -8.90
N LEU A 92 3.40 13.62 -7.99
CA LEU A 92 3.41 12.38 -7.21
C LEU A 92 3.27 11.12 -8.09
N VAL A 93 2.44 11.17 -9.13
CA VAL A 93 2.27 10.09 -10.11
C VAL A 93 3.55 9.82 -10.90
N ASN A 94 4.31 10.88 -11.20
CA ASN A 94 5.50 10.81 -12.04
C ASN A 94 6.82 10.65 -11.25
N ARG A 95 6.78 10.70 -9.91
CA ARG A 95 7.95 10.45 -9.07
C ARG A 95 8.52 9.06 -9.30
N ARG A 96 9.81 9.02 -9.63
CA ARG A 96 10.60 7.79 -9.74
C ARG A 96 11.15 7.44 -8.35
N ASN A 97 11.20 6.15 -8.04
CA ASN A 97 11.87 5.59 -6.86
C ASN A 97 11.27 5.94 -5.49
N GLU A 98 9.95 6.18 -5.36
CA GLU A 98 9.30 6.17 -4.04
C GLU A 98 9.01 4.71 -3.63
N PRO A 99 9.63 4.19 -2.55
CA PRO A 99 9.40 2.81 -2.10
C PRO A 99 7.96 2.61 -1.59
N ASN A 100 7.36 3.68 -1.06
CA ASN A 100 6.02 3.70 -0.52
C ASN A 100 5.15 4.66 -1.31
N MET A 101 4.05 4.15 -1.86
CA MET A 101 3.09 4.93 -2.63
C MET A 101 2.53 6.07 -1.76
N ASN A 102 2.56 7.30 -2.30
CA ASN A 102 1.94 8.45 -1.65
C ASN A 102 0.41 8.31 -1.62
N VAL A 103 -0.24 8.62 -0.51
CA VAL A 103 -1.70 8.56 -0.35
C VAL A 103 -2.41 9.49 -1.33
N GLY A 104 -1.85 10.67 -1.61
CA GLY A 104 -2.40 11.63 -2.58
C GLY A 104 -2.46 11.09 -4.02
N ARG A 105 -1.75 9.99 -4.31
CA ARG A 105 -1.79 9.32 -5.61
C ARG A 105 -2.93 8.29 -5.72
N TYR A 106 -3.60 7.94 -4.62
CA TYR A 106 -4.68 6.94 -4.67
C TYR A 106 -5.82 7.40 -5.58
N GLY A 107 -6.20 6.53 -6.53
CA GLY A 107 -7.15 6.86 -7.59
C GLY A 107 -6.54 7.43 -8.87
N PHE A 108 -5.22 7.63 -8.91
CA PHE A 108 -4.51 8.20 -10.06
C PHE A 108 -3.36 7.32 -10.54
N THR A 109 -3.18 7.27 -11.85
CA THR A 109 -2.12 6.52 -12.52
C THR A 109 -1.42 7.36 -13.58
N LYS A 110 -0.22 6.95 -13.98
CA LYS A 110 0.54 7.65 -15.01
C LYS A 110 -0.21 7.59 -16.33
N SER A 111 -0.31 8.73 -17.02
CA SER A 111 -0.85 8.74 -18.37
C SER A 111 0.22 8.34 -19.37
N TYR A 112 -0.16 7.49 -20.33
CA TYR A 112 0.66 7.12 -21.49
C TYR A 112 0.35 7.98 -22.72
N LYS A 113 -0.70 8.81 -22.65
CA LYS A 113 -1.07 9.78 -23.67
C LYS A 113 -0.06 10.93 -23.70
N SER A 114 0.08 11.57 -24.86
CA SER A 114 0.96 12.74 -24.98
C SER A 114 0.47 13.90 -24.09
N ILE A 115 1.34 14.84 -23.74
CA ILE A 115 0.95 16.04 -22.95
C ILE A 115 -0.11 16.87 -23.67
N ILE A 116 -0.12 16.84 -25.01
CA ILE A 116 -1.13 17.52 -25.83
C ILE A 116 -2.50 16.86 -25.65
N GLU A 117 -2.55 15.53 -25.61
CA GLU A 117 -3.79 14.76 -25.42
C GLU A 117 -4.27 14.72 -23.97
N ASN A 118 -3.34 14.78 -23.01
CA ASN A 118 -3.65 14.81 -21.59
C ASN A 118 -2.72 15.77 -20.84
N PRO A 119 -3.09 17.07 -20.78
CA PRO A 119 -2.29 18.10 -20.13
C PRO A 119 -2.02 17.84 -18.64
N LYS A 120 -2.90 17.08 -17.97
CA LYS A 120 -2.76 16.77 -16.54
C LYS A 120 -1.61 15.79 -16.26
N GLY A 121 -1.21 14.98 -17.24
CA GLY A 121 -0.12 14.00 -17.10
C GLY A 121 -0.47 12.76 -16.26
N TYR A 122 -1.71 12.62 -15.81
CA TYR A 122 -2.22 11.44 -15.10
C TYR A 122 -3.62 11.03 -15.59
N THR A 123 -3.99 9.79 -15.33
CA THR A 123 -5.33 9.22 -15.62
C THR A 123 -6.01 8.89 -14.30
N ILE A 124 -7.31 9.14 -14.20
CA ILE A 124 -8.14 8.77 -13.05
C ILE A 124 -8.54 7.31 -13.21
N CYS A 125 -8.22 6.47 -12.23
CA CYS A 125 -8.63 5.05 -12.20
C CYS A 125 -9.63 4.74 -11.08
N ALA A 126 -9.78 5.60 -10.08
CA ALA A 126 -10.81 5.50 -9.05
C ALA A 126 -11.07 6.87 -8.41
N ASN A 127 -12.23 7.04 -7.79
CA ASN A 127 -12.55 8.24 -7.03
C ASN A 127 -11.69 8.32 -5.77
N SER A 128 -11.18 9.52 -5.47
CA SER A 128 -10.39 9.79 -4.27
C SER A 128 -11.16 10.72 -3.34
N THR A 129 -11.78 10.13 -2.31
CA THR A 129 -12.63 10.87 -1.37
C THR A 129 -11.85 11.94 -0.59
N THR A 130 -10.56 11.71 -0.33
CA THR A 130 -9.69 12.68 0.34
C THR A 130 -9.34 13.88 -0.54
N ILE A 131 -9.10 13.65 -1.84
CA ILE A 131 -8.88 14.72 -2.81
C ILE A 131 -10.16 15.50 -3.05
N ASP A 132 -11.30 14.82 -3.18
CA ASP A 132 -12.61 15.49 -3.31
C ASP A 132 -12.95 16.33 -2.08
N LEU A 133 -12.65 15.83 -0.88
CA LEU A 133 -12.80 16.59 0.38
C LEU A 133 -11.95 17.87 0.34
N MET A 134 -10.68 17.77 -0.08
CA MET A 134 -9.77 18.90 -0.15
C MET A 134 -10.25 19.97 -1.14
N LYS A 135 -10.65 19.57 -2.36
CA LYS A 135 -11.13 20.48 -3.41
C LYS A 135 -12.43 21.21 -3.05
N LYS A 136 -13.30 20.56 -2.27
CA LYS A 136 -14.60 21.12 -1.88
C LYS A 136 -14.51 21.97 -0.61
N SER A 137 -13.50 21.77 0.23
CA SER A 137 -13.37 22.45 1.53
C SER A 137 -13.00 23.92 1.42
N ASN A 138 -13.79 24.79 2.05
CA ASN A 138 -13.49 26.22 2.17
C ASN A 138 -12.27 26.49 3.08
N ALA A 139 -12.01 25.62 4.06
CA ALA A 139 -10.82 25.73 4.90
C ALA A 139 -9.54 25.53 4.07
N TRP A 140 -9.52 24.57 3.14
CA TRP A 140 -8.40 24.37 2.22
C TRP A 140 -8.26 25.50 1.20
N LEU A 141 -9.39 26.06 0.72
CA LEU A 141 -9.39 27.25 -0.13
C LEU A 141 -8.77 28.46 0.59
N LYS A 142 -9.20 28.72 1.83
CA LYS A 142 -8.64 29.79 2.65
C LYS A 142 -7.16 29.57 2.94
N LEU A 143 -6.73 28.33 3.21
CA LEU A 143 -5.31 28.01 3.38
C LEU A 143 -4.52 28.35 2.11
N TYR A 144 -5.02 27.96 0.94
CA TYR A 144 -4.41 28.25 -0.35
C TYR A 144 -4.25 29.74 -0.61
N THR A 145 -5.30 30.54 -0.37
CA THR A 145 -5.22 31.99 -0.57
C THR A 145 -4.25 32.64 0.42
N ARG A 146 -4.09 32.07 1.62
CA ARG A 146 -3.19 32.57 2.66
C ARG A 146 -1.71 32.28 2.41
N ILE A 147 -1.38 31.06 1.98
CA ILE A 147 0.00 30.61 1.82
C ILE A 147 0.52 30.74 0.38
N GLY A 148 -0.40 30.84 -0.58
CA GLY A 148 -0.11 30.94 -1.99
C GLY A 148 0.19 29.60 -2.68
N GLN A 149 0.29 29.68 -4.00
CA GLN A 149 0.42 28.53 -4.90
C GLN A 149 1.65 27.67 -4.63
N GLU A 150 2.82 28.32 -4.48
CA GLU A 150 4.10 27.64 -4.33
C GLU A 150 4.16 26.86 -3.00
N ALA A 151 3.76 27.50 -1.89
CA ALA A 151 3.73 26.87 -0.58
C ALA A 151 2.71 25.72 -0.52
N MET A 152 1.53 25.90 -1.11
CA MET A 152 0.54 24.83 -1.20
C MET A 152 1.06 23.63 -1.99
N HIS A 153 1.62 23.86 -3.19
CA HIS A 153 2.21 22.79 -3.99
C HIS A 153 3.36 22.08 -3.25
N PHE A 154 4.23 22.84 -2.58
CA PHE A 154 5.34 22.29 -1.81
C PHE A 154 4.86 21.42 -0.64
N LEU A 155 3.85 21.89 0.10
CA LEU A 155 3.23 21.17 1.21
C LEU A 155 2.67 19.81 0.73
N LEU A 156 1.83 19.81 -0.31
CA LEU A 156 1.15 18.60 -0.81
C LEU A 156 2.12 17.57 -1.40
N THR A 157 3.28 18.00 -1.89
CA THR A 157 4.26 17.11 -2.51
C THR A 157 5.32 16.61 -1.53
N ASN A 158 5.73 17.40 -0.53
CA ASN A 158 6.89 17.07 0.33
C ASN A 158 6.54 16.61 1.74
N TYR A 159 5.29 16.73 2.17
CA TYR A 159 4.86 16.36 3.53
C TYR A 159 3.89 15.17 3.55
N SER A 160 3.93 14.42 4.64
CA SER A 160 2.80 13.59 5.08
C SER A 160 1.84 14.47 5.86
N ILE A 161 0.56 14.42 5.53
CA ILE A 161 -0.47 15.30 6.13
C ILE A 161 -1.55 14.42 6.75
N PHE A 162 -1.85 14.69 8.02
CA PHE A 162 -2.81 13.96 8.84
C PHE A 162 -3.88 14.92 9.36
N LEU A 163 -5.10 14.78 8.87
CA LEU A 163 -6.24 15.58 9.32
C LEU A 163 -6.82 14.98 10.59
N SER A 164 -7.03 15.82 11.60
CA SER A 164 -7.77 15.48 12.81
C SER A 164 -9.24 15.20 12.47
N ILE A 165 -9.74 14.07 12.98
CA ILE A 165 -11.17 13.72 12.96
C ILE A 165 -11.69 13.82 14.40
N GLN A 166 -12.74 13.07 14.74
CA GLN A 166 -13.27 12.99 16.09
C GLN A 166 -12.43 12.01 16.93
N ASN A 167 -12.44 12.22 18.25
CA ASN A 167 -11.87 11.30 19.25
C ASN A 167 -10.35 11.04 19.10
N GLY A 168 -9.58 12.02 18.63
CA GLY A 168 -8.12 11.88 18.48
C GLY A 168 -7.68 10.93 17.35
N CYS A 169 -8.62 10.55 16.47
CA CYS A 169 -8.32 9.83 15.25
C CYS A 169 -7.84 10.78 14.16
N TYR A 170 -6.97 10.28 13.28
CA TYR A 170 -6.44 11.03 12.16
C TYR A 170 -6.62 10.27 10.85
N ILE A 171 -6.82 11.00 9.75
CA ILE A 171 -6.76 10.44 8.40
C ILE A 171 -5.57 11.02 7.64
N GLN A 172 -4.75 10.13 7.08
CA GLN A 172 -3.68 10.54 6.18
C GLN A 172 -4.27 10.91 4.81
N ILE A 173 -3.92 12.08 4.29
CA ILE A 173 -4.38 12.55 2.97
C ILE A 173 -3.25 12.69 1.95
N MET A 174 -2.03 12.93 2.41
CA MET A 174 -0.82 13.09 1.60
C MET A 174 0.37 12.38 2.26
N GLY A 175 1.41 12.13 1.47
CA GLY A 175 2.67 11.53 1.89
C GLY A 175 2.68 10.00 1.78
N PRO A 176 3.84 9.35 1.97
CA PRO A 176 3.98 7.91 1.89
C PRO A 176 3.03 7.22 2.87
N ALA A 177 2.27 6.24 2.38
CA ALA A 177 1.24 5.58 3.16
C ALA A 177 1.78 4.93 4.44
N ILE A 178 1.14 5.23 5.57
CA ILE A 178 1.51 4.71 6.88
C ILE A 178 1.46 3.17 6.93
N SER A 179 0.50 2.57 6.21
CA SER A 179 0.34 1.10 6.10
C SER A 179 1.52 0.38 5.45
N ARG A 180 2.42 1.11 4.78
CA ARG A 180 3.61 0.57 4.12
C ARG A 180 4.91 1.04 4.78
N LYS A 181 4.86 1.90 5.79
CA LYS A 181 6.03 2.26 6.60
C LYS A 181 6.22 1.23 7.72
N ARG A 182 7.47 0.84 7.96
CA ARG A 182 7.83 0.00 9.12
C ARG A 182 8.09 0.91 10.32
N PRO A 183 7.71 0.54 11.54
CA PRO A 183 8.16 1.23 12.74
C PRO A 183 9.69 1.25 12.82
N ILE A 184 10.26 2.34 13.34
CA ILE A 184 11.71 2.57 13.40
C ILE A 184 12.41 1.50 14.24
N GLU A 185 11.78 1.07 15.34
CA GLU A 185 12.33 0.04 16.23
C GLU A 185 12.43 -1.35 15.57
N ASP A 186 11.50 -1.70 14.68
CA ASP A 186 11.45 -3.02 14.04
C ASP A 186 12.52 -3.18 12.96
N LEU A 187 12.98 -2.07 12.37
CA LEU A 187 14.09 -2.06 11.43
C LEU A 187 15.40 -2.42 12.17
N GLU A 188 15.71 -1.74 13.27
CA GLU A 188 16.95 -1.95 14.00
C GLU A 188 17.01 -3.31 14.72
N LYS A 189 15.90 -3.74 15.33
CA LYS A 189 15.82 -5.05 15.99
C LYS A 189 15.87 -6.20 14.98
N SER A 190 15.18 -6.09 13.84
CA SER A 190 15.24 -7.12 12.79
C SER A 190 16.66 -7.27 12.23
N PHE A 191 17.34 -6.17 11.90
CA PHE A 191 18.70 -6.25 11.37
C PHE A 191 19.72 -6.77 12.40
N LYS A 192 19.61 -6.38 13.68
CA LYS A 192 20.51 -6.88 14.74
C LYS A 192 20.29 -8.36 15.06
N VAL A 193 19.04 -8.85 15.07
CA VAL A 193 18.73 -10.28 15.30
C VAL A 193 19.23 -11.16 14.13
N ILE A 194 19.13 -10.68 12.89
CA ILE A 194 19.58 -11.42 11.69
C ILE A 194 21.11 -11.56 11.67
N VAL A 195 21.86 -10.56 12.12
CA VAL A 195 23.34 -10.57 12.09
C VAL A 195 23.94 -11.38 13.25
N LEU A 196 23.25 -11.49 14.40
CA LEU A 196 23.80 -12.16 15.59
C LEU A 196 23.55 -13.68 15.64
N ASN A 197 22.62 -14.22 14.86
CA ASN A 197 22.28 -15.65 14.89
C ASN A 197 23.09 -16.50 13.91
N ASP A 198 24.41 -16.33 13.93
CA ASP A 198 25.31 -17.32 13.37
C ASP A 198 25.28 -18.60 14.23
N ARG A 199 24.76 -19.68 13.64
CA ARG A 199 25.02 -21.10 13.99
C ARG A 199 24.62 -21.64 15.37
N LYS A 200 23.49 -21.21 15.96
CA LYS A 200 22.76 -22.05 16.93
C LYS A 200 21.27 -22.03 16.66
N ILE A 201 20.68 -23.22 16.43
CA ILE A 201 19.24 -23.44 16.30
C ILE A 201 18.59 -23.12 17.66
N VAL A 202 18.23 -21.86 17.88
CA VAL A 202 17.46 -21.45 19.06
C VAL A 202 16.00 -21.86 18.83
N LYS A 203 15.42 -22.64 19.75
CA LYS A 203 13.98 -22.92 19.82
C LYS A 203 13.24 -21.60 20.03
N ALA A 204 12.82 -20.96 18.94
CA ALA A 204 12.00 -19.75 18.99
C ALA A 204 10.59 -20.10 19.49
N ASN A 205 10.06 -19.31 20.44
CA ASN A 205 8.65 -19.37 20.85
C ASN A 205 7.78 -19.07 19.62
N THR A 206 7.08 -20.09 19.10
CA THR A 206 6.23 -19.97 17.91
C THR A 206 4.95 -19.21 18.26
N ASN A 207 4.55 -18.27 17.41
CA ASN A 207 3.25 -17.63 17.55
C ASN A 207 2.12 -18.68 17.47
N SER A 208 1.11 -18.54 18.34
CA SER A 208 -0.13 -19.31 18.22
C SER A 208 -0.82 -19.01 16.90
N VAL A 209 -1.48 -20.02 16.32
CA VAL A 209 -2.26 -19.92 15.08
C VAL A 209 -3.34 -18.84 15.17
N SER A 210 -3.87 -18.57 16.37
CA SER A 210 -4.84 -17.50 16.63
C SER A 210 -4.27 -16.10 16.52
N ASN A 211 -2.93 -15.95 16.60
CA ASN A 211 -2.24 -14.66 16.52
C ASN A 211 -1.61 -14.42 15.15
N LEU A 212 -1.90 -15.29 14.16
CA LEU A 212 -1.42 -15.15 12.80
C LEU A 212 -2.54 -14.62 11.94
N PHE A 213 -2.39 -13.40 11.43
CA PHE A 213 -3.41 -12.73 10.62
C PHE A 213 -2.96 -12.58 9.16
N PHE A 214 -3.90 -12.74 8.24
CA PHE A 214 -3.68 -12.45 6.83
C PHE A 214 -3.71 -10.94 6.60
N SER A 215 -2.61 -10.38 6.07
CA SER A 215 -2.51 -8.95 5.81
C SER A 215 -3.46 -8.54 4.67
N ARG A 216 -4.60 -7.94 5.02
CA ARG A 216 -5.56 -7.35 4.04
C ARG A 216 -5.16 -5.97 3.57
N SER A 217 -4.41 -5.23 4.37
CA SER A 217 -4.00 -3.86 4.07
C SER A 217 -3.30 -3.71 2.72
N VAL A 218 -2.64 -4.78 2.24
CA VAL A 218 -1.93 -4.80 0.95
C VAL A 218 -2.85 -4.91 -0.26
N MET A 219 -4.12 -5.29 -0.09
CA MET A 219 -5.12 -5.30 -1.16
C MET A 219 -5.65 -3.90 -1.46
N PHE A 220 -5.58 -3.00 -0.48
CA PHE A 220 -6.12 -1.65 -0.63
C PHE A 220 -5.10 -0.71 -1.27
N PHE A 221 -5.64 0.23 -2.05
CA PHE A 221 -4.87 1.30 -2.67
C PHE A 221 -3.70 0.80 -3.54
N GLY A 222 -3.88 -0.37 -4.16
CA GLY A 222 -2.98 -0.88 -5.20
C GLY A 222 -3.12 -0.03 -6.46
N SER A 223 -2.00 0.45 -7.00
CA SER A 223 -2.00 1.09 -8.32
C SER A 223 -1.92 0.03 -9.41
N PRO A 224 -2.56 0.25 -10.58
CA PRO A 224 -2.39 -0.64 -11.72
C PRO A 224 -0.92 -0.72 -12.12
N VAL A 225 -0.48 -1.92 -12.44
CA VAL A 225 0.85 -2.19 -12.98
C VAL A 225 0.73 -2.29 -14.49
N TYR A 226 1.72 -1.79 -15.23
CA TYR A 226 1.73 -1.82 -16.68
C TYR A 226 2.89 -2.65 -17.22
N ASN A 227 2.70 -3.23 -18.40
CA ASN A 227 3.74 -3.93 -19.15
C ASN A 227 4.70 -2.92 -19.82
N LYS A 228 5.71 -3.40 -20.56
CA LYS A 228 6.66 -2.52 -21.27
C LYS A 228 6.01 -1.75 -22.44
N SER A 229 4.90 -2.28 -22.97
CA SER A 229 4.13 -1.70 -24.07
C SER A 229 3.13 -0.63 -23.62
N GLY A 230 2.93 -0.45 -22.30
CA GLY A 230 1.96 0.49 -21.75
C GLY A 230 0.57 -0.10 -21.47
N ASP A 231 0.33 -1.38 -21.76
CA ASP A 231 -0.93 -2.05 -21.41
C ASP A 231 -0.95 -2.48 -19.94
N TYR A 232 -2.17 -2.71 -19.41
CA TYR A 232 -2.36 -3.30 -18.10
C TYR A 232 -1.66 -4.66 -17.96
N TRP A 233 -0.96 -4.83 -16.84
CA TRP A 233 -0.41 -6.10 -16.42
C TRP A 233 -1.48 -6.90 -15.68
N TYR A 234 -1.82 -8.07 -16.22
CA TYR A 234 -2.81 -8.98 -15.61
C TYR A 234 -2.10 -10.12 -14.90
N GLY A 235 -2.57 -10.45 -13.69
CA GLY A 235 -2.04 -11.54 -12.86
C GLY A 235 -1.18 -11.07 -11.69
N LEU A 236 -0.32 -11.96 -11.19
CA LEU A 236 0.52 -11.70 -10.00
C LEU A 236 1.59 -10.64 -10.29
N PRO A 237 2.13 -9.94 -9.27
CA PRO A 237 3.19 -8.94 -9.46
C PRO A 237 4.43 -9.48 -10.16
N LYS A 238 5.17 -8.64 -10.91
CA LYS A 238 6.35 -9.06 -11.68
C LYS A 238 7.45 -9.74 -10.84
N ASN A 239 7.61 -9.30 -9.60
CA ASN A 239 8.58 -9.84 -8.64
C ASN A 239 8.06 -11.05 -7.86
N TYR A 240 6.80 -11.46 -8.08
CA TYR A 240 6.25 -12.64 -7.43
C TYR A 240 6.96 -13.92 -7.91
N ILE A 241 7.20 -14.87 -7.00
CA ILE A 241 8.04 -16.04 -7.27
C ILE A 241 7.55 -16.90 -8.44
N LEU A 242 6.23 -17.04 -8.64
CA LEU A 242 5.71 -17.79 -9.81
C LEU A 242 5.97 -17.06 -11.14
N ASN A 243 5.97 -15.72 -11.15
CA ASN A 243 6.39 -14.97 -12.34
C ASN A 243 7.90 -15.07 -12.56
N VAL A 244 8.71 -15.02 -11.50
CA VAL A 244 10.16 -15.25 -11.60
C VAL A 244 10.44 -16.65 -12.17
N ALA A 245 9.72 -17.67 -11.71
CA ALA A 245 9.84 -19.04 -12.21
C ALA A 245 9.44 -19.15 -13.70
N LYS A 246 8.35 -18.48 -14.10
CA LYS A 246 7.91 -18.36 -15.51
C LYS A 246 9.02 -17.79 -16.40
N TYR A 247 9.68 -16.71 -16.00
CA TYR A 247 10.74 -16.06 -16.80
C TYR A 247 12.10 -16.76 -16.75
N SER A 248 12.22 -17.84 -15.97
CA SER A 248 13.47 -18.59 -15.82
C SER A 248 13.54 -19.82 -16.74
N ASN A 249 12.70 -19.89 -17.79
CA ASN A 249 12.63 -20.96 -18.79
C ASN A 249 12.58 -22.38 -18.19
N HIS A 250 11.88 -22.56 -17.06
CA HIS A 250 11.76 -23.85 -16.37
C HIS A 250 13.10 -24.54 -16.04
N ASN A 251 14.14 -23.76 -15.68
CA ASN A 251 15.34 -24.34 -15.08
C ASN A 251 14.95 -25.29 -13.93
N VAL A 252 15.58 -26.47 -13.91
CA VAL A 252 15.29 -27.62 -13.01
C VAL A 252 15.27 -27.26 -11.51
N ASN A 253 15.79 -26.08 -11.14
CA ASN A 253 15.89 -25.61 -9.76
C ASN A 253 14.78 -24.61 -9.33
N MET A 254 13.81 -24.27 -10.20
CA MET A 254 12.77 -23.29 -9.83
C MET A 254 11.72 -23.86 -8.87
N SER A 255 11.35 -25.14 -8.99
CA SER A 255 10.47 -25.81 -8.00
C SER A 255 11.11 -25.85 -6.62
N HIS A 256 12.43 -26.10 -6.56
CA HIS A 256 13.25 -26.04 -5.35
C HIS A 256 13.35 -24.62 -4.77
N THR A 257 13.20 -23.59 -5.59
CA THR A 257 13.18 -22.20 -5.12
C THR A 257 11.79 -21.84 -4.60
N VAL A 258 10.73 -22.20 -5.33
CA VAL A 258 9.34 -21.94 -4.95
C VAL A 258 8.97 -22.68 -3.65
N ILE A 259 9.46 -23.91 -3.45
CA ILE A 259 9.21 -24.65 -2.20
C ILE A 259 9.80 -23.94 -0.97
N LYS A 260 10.89 -23.18 -1.13
CA LYS A 260 11.49 -22.36 -0.05
C LYS A 260 10.65 -21.12 0.29
N TYR A 261 9.85 -20.63 -0.66
CA TYR A 261 8.85 -19.59 -0.39
C TYR A 261 7.62 -20.14 0.34
N ILE A 262 7.20 -21.37 0.01
CA ILE A 262 6.03 -22.02 0.63
C ILE A 262 6.34 -22.54 2.04
N PHE A 263 7.52 -23.16 2.23
CA PHE A 263 7.94 -23.78 3.50
C PHE A 263 9.18 -23.11 4.10
N PRO A 264 9.18 -21.79 4.32
CA PRO A 264 10.38 -21.03 4.70
C PRO A 264 11.03 -21.51 6.00
N ARG A 265 10.21 -21.98 6.94
CA ARG A 265 10.66 -22.51 8.24
C ARG A 265 11.57 -23.74 8.09
N GLN A 266 11.32 -24.59 7.10
CA GLN A 266 12.09 -25.82 6.87
C GLN A 266 13.52 -25.53 6.36
N PHE A 267 13.76 -24.29 5.93
CA PHE A 267 15.04 -23.82 5.42
C PHE A 267 15.70 -22.79 6.35
N GLY A 268 15.18 -22.60 7.57
CA GLY A 268 15.70 -21.61 8.53
C GLY A 268 15.45 -20.16 8.11
N LEU A 269 14.52 -19.92 7.19
CA LEU A 269 14.25 -18.60 6.66
C LEU A 269 13.19 -17.86 7.50
N THR A 270 13.20 -16.53 7.44
CA THR A 270 12.23 -15.67 8.15
C THR A 270 10.80 -16.07 7.78
N ASN A 271 9.88 -16.14 8.75
CA ASN A 271 8.52 -16.59 8.47
C ASN A 271 7.52 -16.04 9.49
N ALA A 272 6.23 -16.16 9.16
CA ALA A 272 5.13 -15.62 9.96
C ALA A 272 5.03 -16.24 11.37
N PHE A 273 5.51 -17.48 11.57
CA PHE A 273 5.41 -18.17 12.86
C PHE A 273 6.48 -17.73 13.86
N THR A 274 7.55 -17.10 13.40
CA THR A 274 8.70 -16.70 14.23
C THR A 274 8.80 -15.19 14.43
N CYS A 275 7.96 -14.38 13.79
CA CYS A 275 8.01 -12.91 13.88
C CYS A 275 6.81 -12.33 14.62
N ARG A 276 7.03 -11.34 15.50
CA ARG A 276 5.99 -10.75 16.35
C ARG A 276 5.08 -9.72 15.66
N SER A 277 5.44 -9.17 14.49
CA SER A 277 4.58 -8.26 13.70
C SER A 277 4.26 -8.84 12.30
N SER A 278 3.05 -9.38 12.12
CA SER A 278 2.62 -10.05 10.88
C SER A 278 2.40 -9.10 9.71
N HIS A 279 1.94 -7.88 9.97
CA HIS A 279 1.51 -6.94 8.92
C HIS A 279 2.66 -6.26 8.18
N GLU A 280 3.79 -6.05 8.85
CA GLU A 280 4.92 -5.23 8.37
C GLU A 280 5.86 -5.98 7.43
N LEU A 281 5.82 -7.32 7.47
CA LEU A 281 6.75 -8.19 6.75
C LEU A 281 6.19 -8.79 5.46
N TYR A 282 4.95 -8.47 5.05
CA TYR A 282 4.39 -8.97 3.80
C TYR A 282 5.35 -8.79 2.61
N TYR A 283 5.93 -7.59 2.49
CA TYR A 283 6.88 -7.28 1.41
C TYR A 283 8.22 -8.04 1.56
N VAL A 284 8.62 -8.38 2.79
CA VAL A 284 9.81 -9.19 3.06
C VAL A 284 9.57 -10.64 2.62
N TYR A 285 8.37 -11.19 2.83
CA TYR A 285 8.03 -12.53 2.37
C TYR A 285 7.82 -12.62 0.86
N MET A 286 7.39 -11.52 0.23
CA MET A 286 7.23 -11.44 -1.22
C MET A 286 8.55 -11.47 -1.99
N ASP A 287 9.62 -10.86 -1.44
CA ASP A 287 10.93 -10.83 -2.08
C ASP A 287 12.04 -11.32 -1.14
N ARG A 288 12.45 -12.58 -1.35
CA ARG A 288 13.38 -13.31 -0.50
C ARG A 288 14.74 -13.54 -1.16
N ARG A 289 15.02 -12.86 -2.28
CA ARG A 289 16.25 -13.06 -3.07
C ARG A 289 17.51 -12.96 -2.20
N LYS A 290 17.60 -11.91 -1.36
CA LYS A 290 18.72 -11.72 -0.42
C LYS A 290 18.88 -12.86 0.60
N GLU A 291 17.77 -13.44 1.09
CA GLU A 291 17.83 -14.59 2.00
C GLU A 291 18.29 -15.86 1.27
N LEU A 292 17.91 -15.99 -0.01
CA LEU A 292 18.21 -17.16 -0.83
C LEU A 292 19.61 -17.16 -1.45
N ASP A 293 20.17 -15.98 -1.77
CA ASP A 293 21.53 -15.85 -2.32
C ASP A 293 22.59 -16.46 -1.37
N ASN A 294 22.32 -16.40 -0.07
CA ASN A 294 23.19 -16.94 0.98
C ASN A 294 22.86 -18.39 1.37
N LEU A 295 21.78 -18.97 0.83
CA LEU A 295 21.27 -20.27 1.25
C LEU A 295 21.78 -21.41 0.35
N ARG A 296 22.68 -22.24 0.89
CA ARG A 296 23.19 -23.46 0.23
C ARG A 296 22.50 -24.75 0.70
N CYS A 297 21.24 -24.68 1.12
CA CYS A 297 20.51 -25.82 1.65
C CYS A 297 19.78 -26.61 0.54
N LYS A 298 19.91 -27.95 0.58
CA LYS A 298 19.14 -28.89 -0.27
C LYS A 298 17.69 -28.97 0.22
N VAL A 299 16.78 -29.40 -0.65
CA VAL A 299 15.39 -29.68 -0.26
C VAL A 299 15.39 -30.94 0.62
N PRO A 300 14.80 -30.89 1.83
CA PRO A 300 14.67 -32.07 2.67
C PRO A 300 13.84 -33.18 2.02
N ASP A 301 14.18 -34.44 2.28
CA ASP A 301 13.58 -35.59 1.59
C ASP A 301 12.06 -35.68 1.75
N TYR A 302 11.54 -35.33 2.93
CA TYR A 302 10.10 -35.30 3.19
C TYR A 302 9.36 -34.22 2.39
N LEU A 303 10.04 -33.27 1.72
CA LEU A 303 9.41 -32.29 0.83
C LEU A 303 9.56 -32.65 -0.65
N ASN A 304 10.40 -33.63 -1.01
CA ASN A 304 10.65 -33.99 -2.41
C ASN A 304 9.38 -34.45 -3.13
N HIS A 305 8.48 -35.13 -2.43
CA HIS A 305 7.20 -35.59 -2.99
C HIS A 305 6.27 -34.43 -3.43
N LEU A 306 6.51 -33.20 -2.96
CA LEU A 306 5.74 -32.01 -3.34
C LEU A 306 6.27 -31.34 -4.61
N LEU A 307 7.51 -31.60 -5.00
CA LEU A 307 8.15 -30.94 -6.15
C LEU A 307 7.37 -31.12 -7.46
N PRO A 308 6.83 -32.31 -7.81
CA PRO A 308 6.01 -32.47 -9.01
C PRO A 308 4.73 -31.62 -8.99
N TYR A 309 4.12 -31.44 -7.82
CA TYR A 309 2.94 -30.58 -7.68
C TYR A 309 3.29 -29.11 -7.85
N ILE A 310 4.43 -28.68 -7.30
CA ILE A 310 4.93 -27.31 -7.45
C ILE A 310 5.28 -27.03 -8.91
N GLU A 311 5.90 -27.98 -9.61
CA GLU A 311 6.16 -27.84 -11.04
C GLU A 311 4.87 -27.71 -11.84
N ARG A 312 3.84 -28.50 -11.52
CA ARG A 312 2.49 -28.35 -12.10
C ARG A 312 1.91 -26.97 -11.83
N VAL A 313 2.02 -26.44 -10.61
CA VAL A 313 1.56 -25.09 -10.27
C VAL A 313 2.28 -24.03 -11.10
N ILE A 314 3.60 -24.14 -11.28
CA ILE A 314 4.39 -23.20 -12.11
C ILE A 314 3.93 -23.25 -13.57
N LYS A 315 3.78 -24.45 -14.15
CA LYS A 315 3.31 -24.62 -15.53
C LYS A 315 1.89 -24.09 -15.72
N ARG A 316 0.97 -24.39 -14.80
CA ARG A 316 -0.41 -23.88 -14.83
C ARG A 316 -0.45 -22.37 -14.66
N HIS A 317 0.37 -21.80 -13.78
CA HIS A 317 0.51 -20.34 -13.65
C HIS A 317 0.97 -19.68 -14.96
N ASP A 318 1.94 -20.28 -15.66
CA ASP A 318 2.48 -19.72 -16.90
C ASP A 318 1.43 -19.59 -18.01
N ILE A 319 0.59 -20.63 -18.18
CA ILE A 319 -0.47 -20.66 -19.20
C ILE A 319 -1.79 -20.02 -18.73
N CYS A 320 -1.86 -19.52 -17.50
CA CYS A 320 -3.08 -18.93 -16.94
C CYS A 320 -3.45 -17.62 -17.64
N GLN A 321 -4.59 -17.62 -18.31
CA GLN A 321 -5.11 -16.44 -19.02
C GLN A 321 -5.86 -15.51 -18.06
N TYR A 322 -5.15 -14.82 -17.17
CA TYR A 322 -5.74 -13.93 -16.15
C TYR A 322 -6.70 -12.90 -16.75
N LYS A 323 -6.36 -12.30 -17.89
CA LYS A 323 -7.21 -11.31 -18.57
C LYS A 323 -8.54 -11.94 -19.03
N HIS A 324 -8.50 -13.16 -19.56
CA HIS A 324 -9.70 -13.86 -19.99
C HIS A 324 -10.60 -14.17 -18.78
N LEU A 325 -10.05 -14.78 -17.72
CA LEU A 325 -10.78 -15.06 -16.48
C LEU A 325 -11.37 -13.79 -15.85
N LEU A 326 -10.61 -12.68 -15.86
CA LEU A 326 -11.10 -11.39 -15.38
C LEU A 326 -12.29 -10.93 -16.20
N ASN A 327 -12.20 -10.96 -17.54
CA ASN A 327 -13.30 -10.52 -18.40
C ASN A 327 -14.54 -11.41 -18.27
N THR A 328 -14.38 -12.70 -18.00
CA THR A 328 -15.50 -13.64 -17.77
C THR A 328 -16.28 -13.32 -16.51
N HIS A 329 -15.61 -12.90 -15.43
CA HIS A 329 -16.24 -12.71 -14.11
C HIS A 329 -16.49 -11.23 -13.75
N CYS A 330 -15.61 -10.35 -14.24
CA CYS A 330 -15.51 -8.92 -13.97
C CYS A 330 -15.26 -8.16 -15.28
N PRO A 331 -16.25 -8.10 -16.21
CA PRO A 331 -16.04 -7.48 -17.51
C PRO A 331 -15.68 -6.00 -17.37
N ILE A 332 -14.55 -5.61 -17.97
CA ILE A 332 -14.08 -4.22 -17.97
C ILE A 332 -15.00 -3.41 -18.90
N GLN A 333 -15.81 -2.53 -18.34
CA GLN A 333 -16.59 -1.55 -19.11
C GLN A 333 -15.74 -0.27 -19.23
N GLU A 334 -15.38 0.11 -20.46
CA GLU A 334 -14.47 1.23 -20.75
C GLU A 334 -14.95 2.61 -20.23
N ASN A 335 -16.22 2.73 -19.82
CA ASN A 335 -16.82 3.99 -19.35
C ASN A 335 -17.54 3.89 -18.00
N SER A 336 -17.42 2.79 -17.25
CA SER A 336 -18.11 2.67 -15.96
C SER A 336 -17.16 2.98 -14.80
N LEU A 337 -17.46 4.05 -14.06
CA LEU A 337 -16.99 4.28 -12.68
C LEU A 337 -17.50 3.21 -11.69
N ASN A 338 -18.21 2.19 -12.17
CA ASN A 338 -18.79 1.13 -11.36
C ASN A 338 -17.74 0.04 -11.09
N GLY A 339 -17.40 -0.13 -9.82
CA GLY A 339 -16.55 -1.23 -9.36
C GLY A 339 -17.22 -2.59 -9.53
N CYS A 340 -16.41 -3.65 -9.51
CA CYS A 340 -16.91 -5.03 -9.45
C CYS A 340 -17.49 -5.31 -8.05
N ASN A 341 -18.59 -6.06 -7.97
CA ASN A 341 -19.11 -6.50 -6.68
C ASN A 341 -18.25 -7.64 -6.08
N THR A 342 -18.38 -7.85 -4.77
CA THR A 342 -17.58 -8.86 -4.04
C THR A 342 -17.78 -10.28 -4.57
N TYR A 343 -18.99 -10.61 -5.06
CA TYR A 343 -19.29 -11.90 -5.66
C TYR A 343 -18.50 -12.15 -6.96
N GLN A 344 -18.45 -11.15 -7.85
CA GLN A 344 -17.67 -11.21 -9.08
C GLN A 344 -16.18 -11.38 -8.79
N VAL A 345 -15.65 -10.60 -7.85
CA VAL A 345 -14.24 -10.72 -7.40
C VAL A 345 -13.97 -12.10 -6.81
N THR A 346 -14.89 -12.64 -6.01
CA THR A 346 -14.77 -13.99 -5.44
C THR A 346 -14.74 -15.06 -6.53
N LYS A 347 -15.63 -14.99 -7.52
CA LYS A 347 -15.64 -15.94 -8.64
C LYS A 347 -14.36 -15.86 -9.47
N PHE A 348 -13.85 -14.66 -9.74
CA PHE A 348 -12.58 -14.47 -10.40
C PHE A 348 -11.42 -15.13 -9.64
N VAL A 349 -11.28 -14.83 -8.34
CA VAL A 349 -10.20 -15.38 -7.51
C VAL A 349 -10.30 -16.90 -7.41
N ILE A 350 -11.50 -17.45 -7.18
CA ILE A 350 -11.73 -18.91 -7.18
C ILE A 350 -11.35 -19.53 -8.52
N GLY A 351 -11.78 -18.95 -9.65
CA GLY A 351 -11.45 -19.45 -10.98
C GLY A 351 -9.94 -19.47 -11.25
N VAL A 352 -9.21 -18.45 -10.81
CA VAL A 352 -7.74 -18.41 -10.87
C VAL A 352 -7.13 -19.52 -10.01
N LEU A 353 -7.60 -19.71 -8.77
CA LEU A 353 -7.07 -20.73 -7.87
C LEU A 353 -7.37 -22.15 -8.35
N ASP A 354 -8.58 -22.39 -8.85
CA ASP A 354 -8.99 -23.64 -9.50
C ASP A 354 -8.09 -23.97 -10.70
N PHE A 355 -7.73 -22.94 -11.48
CA PHE A 355 -6.87 -23.11 -12.64
C PHE A 355 -5.39 -23.32 -12.27
N ILE A 356 -4.89 -22.73 -11.19
CA ILE A 356 -3.46 -22.81 -10.84
C ILE A 356 -3.16 -24.01 -9.95
N PHE A 357 -3.97 -24.28 -8.93
CA PHE A 357 -3.70 -25.29 -7.92
C PHE A 357 -4.32 -26.65 -8.28
N PRO A 358 -3.53 -27.73 -8.37
CA PRO A 358 -4.05 -29.10 -8.50
C PRO A 358 -5.02 -29.45 -7.35
N PRO A 359 -6.16 -30.10 -7.62
CA PRO A 359 -7.13 -30.47 -6.58
C PRO A 359 -6.53 -31.34 -5.47
N GLU A 360 -5.51 -32.13 -5.79
CA GLU A 360 -4.78 -32.99 -4.85
C GLU A 360 -4.09 -32.19 -3.73
N LEU A 361 -3.72 -30.92 -3.99
CA LEU A 361 -3.10 -30.06 -2.97
C LEU A 361 -4.08 -29.64 -1.86
N PHE A 362 -5.39 -29.79 -2.07
CA PHE A 362 -6.39 -29.55 -1.03
C PHE A 362 -6.63 -30.78 -0.14
N GLY A 363 -6.09 -31.94 -0.51
CA GLY A 363 -6.34 -33.22 0.15
C GLY A 363 -7.69 -33.83 -0.24
N ASP A 364 -8.78 -33.12 0.00
CA ASP A 364 -10.13 -33.54 -0.38
C ASP A 364 -11.01 -32.37 -0.89
N LYS A 365 -12.24 -32.71 -1.30
CA LYS A 365 -13.22 -31.74 -1.79
C LYS A 365 -13.81 -30.86 -0.68
N ASP A 366 -13.85 -31.34 0.55
CA ASP A 366 -14.40 -30.61 1.69
C ASP A 366 -13.46 -29.47 2.09
N ASN A 367 -12.17 -29.75 2.24
CA ASN A 367 -11.10 -28.79 2.46
C ASN A 367 -11.05 -27.73 1.37
N LYS A 368 -11.20 -28.12 0.10
CA LYS A 368 -11.30 -27.16 -1.01
C LYS A 368 -12.48 -26.21 -0.81
N THR A 369 -13.64 -26.75 -0.41
CA THR A 369 -14.84 -25.95 -0.11
C THR A 369 -14.62 -25.02 1.07
N VAL A 370 -13.98 -25.48 2.15
CA VAL A 370 -13.61 -24.66 3.32
C VAL A 370 -12.75 -23.48 2.90
N ILE A 371 -11.68 -23.72 2.12
CA ILE A 371 -10.79 -22.66 1.64
C ILE A 371 -11.54 -21.66 0.75
N TYR A 372 -12.41 -22.12 -0.15
CA TYR A 372 -13.17 -21.23 -1.04
C TYR A 372 -14.20 -20.38 -0.31
N ASN A 373 -14.85 -20.95 0.72
CA ASN A 373 -15.71 -20.19 1.61
C ASN A 373 -14.91 -19.13 2.38
N MET A 374 -13.72 -19.47 2.86
CA MET A 374 -12.85 -18.51 3.56
C MET A 374 -12.32 -17.42 2.64
N ILE A 375 -12.07 -17.69 1.36
CA ILE A 375 -11.72 -16.65 0.37
C ILE A 375 -12.89 -15.67 0.17
N ARG A 376 -14.12 -16.16 0.11
CA ARG A 376 -15.31 -15.31 0.04
C ARG A 376 -15.42 -14.42 1.29
N VAL A 377 -15.37 -15.03 2.48
CA VAL A 377 -15.40 -14.30 3.76
C VAL A 377 -14.30 -13.27 3.81
N PHE A 378 -13.08 -13.67 3.42
CA PHE A 378 -11.95 -12.76 3.28
C PHE A 378 -12.39 -11.61 2.37
N ILE A 379 -12.72 -11.78 1.09
CA ILE A 379 -13.07 -10.67 0.19
C ILE A 379 -14.21 -9.77 0.71
N GLU A 380 -15.23 -10.31 1.38
CA GLU A 380 -16.38 -9.57 1.91
C GLU A 380 -16.06 -8.71 3.14
N LYS A 381 -14.98 -9.00 3.87
CA LYS A 381 -14.59 -8.24 5.07
C LYS A 381 -14.24 -6.77 4.78
N ARG A 382 -14.61 -5.88 5.72
CA ARG A 382 -14.33 -4.43 5.66
C ARG A 382 -12.83 -4.13 5.84
N HIS A 383 -12.44 -2.89 5.58
CA HIS A 383 -11.03 -2.46 5.51
C HIS A 383 -10.17 -2.82 6.74
N PHE A 384 -10.73 -2.71 7.94
CA PHE A 384 -10.03 -2.96 9.21
C PHE A 384 -10.33 -4.32 9.83
N GLU A 385 -11.14 -5.15 9.17
CA GLU A 385 -11.46 -6.48 9.66
C GLU A 385 -10.37 -7.46 9.24
N GLU A 386 -9.91 -8.27 10.18
CA GLU A 386 -8.84 -9.24 9.95
C GLU A 386 -9.38 -10.66 9.88
N VAL A 387 -8.59 -11.56 9.25
CA VAL A 387 -8.84 -13.00 9.25
C VAL A 387 -7.62 -13.68 9.85
N SER A 388 -7.83 -14.48 10.88
CA SER A 388 -6.75 -15.27 11.49
C SER A 388 -6.55 -16.59 10.75
N LEU A 389 -5.35 -17.18 10.85
CA LEU A 389 -5.08 -18.53 10.35
C LEU A 389 -5.95 -19.55 11.08
N HIS A 390 -6.26 -19.33 12.35
CA HIS A 390 -7.16 -20.18 13.12
C HIS A 390 -8.57 -20.22 12.51
N GLU A 391 -9.10 -19.06 12.13
CA GLU A 391 -10.40 -18.95 11.46
C GLU A 391 -10.38 -19.68 10.10
N VAL A 392 -9.31 -19.53 9.31
CA VAL A 392 -9.19 -20.22 8.01
C VAL A 392 -9.13 -21.73 8.14
N LEU A 393 -8.46 -22.23 9.17
CA LEU A 393 -8.29 -23.66 9.41
C LEU A 393 -9.46 -24.29 10.17
N GLN A 394 -10.47 -23.51 10.54
CA GLN A 394 -11.65 -24.04 11.20
C GLN A 394 -12.37 -25.02 10.25
N ASN A 395 -12.51 -26.27 10.70
CA ASN A 395 -13.05 -27.39 9.91
C ASN A 395 -12.16 -27.88 8.75
N PHE A 396 -10.92 -27.41 8.65
CA PHE A 396 -9.94 -27.96 7.72
C PHE A 396 -9.37 -29.27 8.29
N LYS A 397 -9.40 -30.35 7.50
CA LYS A 397 -8.92 -31.67 7.91
C LYS A 397 -7.51 -31.90 7.37
N VAL A 398 -6.55 -32.12 8.26
CA VAL A 398 -5.23 -32.61 7.85
C VAL A 398 -5.37 -34.10 7.55
N ILE A 399 -5.32 -34.45 6.27
CA ILE A 399 -5.31 -35.83 5.83
C ILE A 399 -3.87 -36.31 5.93
N VAL A 400 -3.62 -37.22 6.87
CA VAL A 400 -2.30 -37.83 7.13
C VAL A 400 -2.16 -39.09 6.30
#